data_AF-A0A257Y9R7-F1
#
_entry.id   AF-A0A257Y9R7-F1
#
_cell.length_a   1.000
_cell.length_b   1.000
_cell.length_c   1.000
_cell.angle_alpha   90.00
_cell.angle_beta   90.00
_cell.angle_gamma   90.00
#
_symmetry.space_group_name_H-M   'P 1'
#
loop_
_entity.id
_entity.type
_entity.pdbx_description
1 polymer ?
#
loop_
_entity_poly.entity_id
_entity_poly.type
_entity_poly.pdbx_seq_one_letter_code
_entity_poly.pdbx_strand_id
1 'polypeptide(L)'
;MSWLTFREELSKKVTPALCADVRHLRVEKDESWRGVSRDIFNYPSSAVIADHTDMSGDQPLGMFLCELCAEMLGENPNAEPWN
;
A
#
# COMPACT_ATOMS: atom_id res chain seq x y z
N MET A 1 16.20 -9.95 -1.11
CA MET A 1 15.80 -9.06 -2.22
C MET A 1 16.11 -7.63 -1.81
N SER A 2 16.56 -6.75 -2.72
CA SER A 2 16.75 -5.34 -2.36
C SER A 2 15.41 -4.61 -2.29
N TRP A 3 15.32 -3.54 -1.49
CA TRP A 3 14.12 -2.68 -1.42
C TRP A 3 13.72 -2.11 -2.79
N LEU A 4 14.72 -1.74 -3.60
CA LEU A 4 14.48 -1.18 -4.94
C LEU A 4 13.82 -2.21 -5.87
N THR A 5 14.37 -3.43 -5.88
CA THR A 5 13.84 -4.55 -6.67
C THR A 5 12.42 -4.92 -6.24
N PHE A 6 12.16 -4.90 -4.93
CA PHE A 6 10.81 -5.14 -4.42
C PHE A 6 9.80 -4.11 -4.93
N ARG A 7 10.14 -2.81 -4.88
CA ARG A 7 9.26 -1.73 -5.37
C ARG A 7 8.97 -1.87 -6.86
N GLU A 8 9.97 -2.19 -7.66
CA GLU A 8 9.83 -2.40 -9.11
C GLU A 8 8.98 -3.64 -9.45
N GLU A 9 9.09 -4.71 -8.68
CA GLU A 9 8.27 -5.91 -8.82
C GLU A 9 6.82 -5.62 -8.44
N LEU A 10 6.60 -4.94 -7.31
CA LEU A 10 5.26 -4.65 -6.81
C LEU A 10 4.52 -3.66 -7.71
N SER A 11 5.18 -2.62 -8.22
CA SER A 11 4.55 -1.65 -9.13
C SER A 11 4.01 -2.27 -10.42
N LYS A 12 4.54 -3.44 -10.84
CA LYS A 12 4.05 -4.20 -11.99
C LYS A 12 2.87 -5.12 -11.66
N LYS A 13 2.69 -5.45 -10.38
CA LYS A 13 1.68 -6.42 -9.90
C LYS A 13 0.53 -5.75 -9.15
N VAL A 14 0.68 -4.48 -8.75
CA VAL A 14 -0.35 -3.72 -8.07
C VAL A 14 -1.64 -3.73 -8.88
N THR A 15 -2.76 -3.92 -8.19
CA THR A 15 -4.08 -4.01 -8.82
C THR A 15 -4.98 -2.86 -8.35
N PRO A 16 -5.98 -2.47 -9.14
CA PRO A 16 -6.97 -1.48 -8.71
C PRO A 16 -7.68 -1.88 -7.40
N ALA A 17 -7.92 -3.18 -7.19
CA ALA A 17 -8.53 -3.69 -5.97
C ALA A 17 -7.64 -3.46 -4.74
N LEU A 18 -6.33 -3.75 -4.86
CA LEU A 18 -5.37 -3.45 -3.79
C LEU A 18 -5.36 -1.95 -3.47
N CYS A 19 -5.39 -1.10 -4.50
CA CYS A 19 -5.39 0.34 -4.29
C CYS A 19 -6.68 0.89 -3.69
N ALA A 20 -7.84 0.29 -3.99
CA ALA A 20 -9.08 0.61 -3.30
C ALA A 20 -9.00 0.25 -1.80
N ASP A 21 -8.42 -0.90 -1.44
CA ASP A 21 -8.28 -1.31 -0.05
C ASP A 21 -7.25 -0.46 0.71
N VAL A 22 -6.10 -0.16 0.08
CA VAL A 22 -5.11 0.79 0.63
C VAL A 22 -5.76 2.16 0.85
N ARG A 23 -6.59 2.61 -0.09
CA ARG A 23 -7.32 3.87 0.03
C ARG A 23 -8.32 3.88 1.16
N HIS A 24 -9.11 2.83 1.29
CA HIS A 24 -10.06 2.66 2.36
C HIS A 24 -9.35 2.71 3.73
N LEU A 25 -8.22 2.01 3.88
CA LEU A 25 -7.42 2.05 5.10
C LEU A 25 -6.87 3.47 5.35
N ARG A 26 -6.20 4.08 4.37
CA ARG A 26 -5.49 5.35 4.58
C ARG A 26 -6.42 6.57 4.68
N VAL A 27 -7.41 6.72 3.79
CA VAL A 27 -8.35 7.87 3.83
C VAL A 27 -9.48 7.63 4.82
N GLU A 28 -10.21 6.52 4.65
CA GLU A 28 -11.55 6.41 5.25
C GLU A 28 -11.48 5.93 6.69
N LYS A 29 -10.44 5.15 7.03
CA LYS A 29 -10.14 4.71 8.41
C LYS A 29 -9.06 5.55 9.09
N ASP A 30 -8.45 6.51 8.39
CA ASP A 30 -7.35 7.35 8.88
C ASP A 30 -6.19 6.53 9.47
N GLU A 31 -5.88 5.38 8.86
CA GLU A 31 -4.77 4.55 9.31
C GLU A 31 -3.43 5.26 9.05
N SER A 32 -2.52 5.19 10.01
CA SER A 32 -1.11 5.55 9.78
C SER A 32 -0.50 4.66 8.70
N TRP A 33 0.61 5.04 8.07
CA TRP A 33 1.32 4.16 7.14
C TRP A 33 1.66 2.79 7.75
N ARG A 34 2.04 2.78 9.04
CA ARG A 34 2.26 1.54 9.78
C ARG A 34 0.98 0.70 9.91
N GLY A 35 -0.15 1.35 10.14
CA GLY A 35 -1.47 0.73 10.20
C GLY A 35 -1.89 0.11 8.86
N VAL A 36 -1.76 0.87 7.77
CA VAL A 36 -1.99 0.38 6.40
C VAL A 36 -1.16 -0.87 6.12
N SER A 37 0.14 -0.83 6.39
CA SER A 37 1.05 -1.97 6.21
C SER A 37 0.67 -3.19 7.04
N ARG A 38 0.10 -2.99 8.23
CA ARG A 38 -0.35 -4.10 9.08
C ARG A 38 -1.63 -4.71 8.54
N ASP A 39 -2.61 -3.87 8.27
CA ASP A 39 -4.00 -4.29 8.10
C ASP A 39 -4.30 -4.74 6.66
N ILE A 40 -3.51 -4.28 5.68
CA ILE A 40 -3.70 -4.65 4.28
C ILE A 40 -3.58 -6.16 4.04
N PHE A 41 -2.77 -6.87 4.83
CA PHE A 41 -2.62 -8.34 4.73
C PHE A 41 -3.88 -9.13 5.10
N ASN A 42 -4.88 -8.47 5.70
CA ASN A 42 -6.18 -9.10 5.98
C ASN A 42 -7.15 -9.04 4.79
N TYR A 43 -6.78 -8.35 3.70
CA TYR A 43 -7.63 -8.19 2.52
C TYR A 43 -7.24 -9.19 1.42
N PRO A 44 -8.20 -9.81 0.72
CA PRO A 44 -7.90 -10.73 -0.39
C PRO A 44 -7.08 -10.08 -1.53
N SER A 45 -7.18 -8.76 -1.69
CA SER A 45 -6.41 -7.99 -2.68
C SER A 45 -4.90 -7.98 -2.41
N SER A 46 -4.47 -8.32 -1.18
CA SER A 46 -3.06 -8.40 -0.79
C SER A 46 -2.36 -9.66 -1.31
N ALA A 47 -3.03 -10.50 -2.11
CA ALA A 47 -2.43 -11.72 -2.67
C ALA A 47 -1.08 -11.45 -3.38
N VAL A 48 -0.91 -10.28 -3.99
CA VAL A 48 0.33 -9.88 -4.68
C VAL A 48 1.50 -9.57 -3.74
N ILE A 49 1.23 -9.38 -2.45
CA ILE A 49 2.22 -9.18 -1.38
C ILE A 49 2.15 -10.28 -0.31
N ALA A 50 1.39 -11.36 -0.52
CA ALA A 50 1.16 -12.38 0.50
C ALA A 50 2.45 -13.09 0.96
N ASP A 51 3.44 -13.21 0.07
CA ASP A 51 4.76 -13.80 0.42
C ASP A 51 5.64 -12.85 1.27
N HIS A 52 5.15 -11.64 1.58
CA HIS A 52 5.85 -10.58 2.32
C HIS A 52 5.19 -10.24 3.66
N THR A 53 4.49 -11.19 4.29
CA THR A 53 3.85 -10.98 5.60
C THR A 53 4.83 -10.61 6.71
N ASP A 54 6.12 -10.92 6.56
CA ASP A 54 7.19 -10.48 7.46
C ASP A 54 7.36 -8.95 7.49
N MET A 55 6.88 -8.25 6.46
CA MET A 55 6.86 -6.79 6.36
C MET A 55 5.58 -6.17 6.94
N SER A 56 4.69 -6.97 7.53
CA SER A 56 3.47 -6.47 8.17
C SER A 56 3.79 -5.47 9.27
N GLY A 57 3.20 -4.27 9.16
CA GLY A 57 3.48 -3.18 10.08
C GLY A 57 4.81 -2.46 9.83
N ASP A 58 5.48 -2.72 8.70
CA ASP A 58 6.63 -1.94 8.26
C ASP A 58 6.17 -0.59 7.67
N GLN A 59 6.69 0.51 8.21
CA GLN A 59 6.28 1.86 7.81
C GLN A 59 6.68 2.18 6.36
N PRO A 60 7.92 1.93 5.91
CA PRO A 60 8.31 1.98 4.50
C PRO A 60 7.36 1.28 3.53
N LEU A 61 6.89 0.06 3.86
CA LEU A 61 5.92 -0.65 3.02
C LEU A 61 4.61 0.12 2.91
N GLY A 62 4.04 0.54 4.04
CA GLY A 62 2.78 1.27 4.04
C GLY A 62 2.85 2.61 3.31
N MET A 63 3.94 3.35 3.48
CA MET A 63 4.20 4.59 2.77
C MET A 63 4.26 4.34 1.25
N PHE A 64 5.04 3.34 0.83
CA PHE A 64 5.16 2.98 -0.58
C PHE A 64 3.82 2.56 -1.19
N LEU A 65 3.02 1.75 -0.49
CA LEU A 65 1.69 1.35 -0.93
C LEU A 65 0.77 2.55 -1.11
N CYS A 66 0.78 3.51 -0.17
CA CYS A 66 0.00 4.74 -0.28
C CYS A 66 0.44 5.56 -1.50
N GLU A 67 1.73 5.82 -1.67
CA GLU A 67 2.24 6.59 -2.81
C GLU A 67 1.83 5.96 -4.14
N LEU A 68 2.15 4.67 -4.32
CA LEU A 68 1.88 3.93 -5.54
C LEU A 68 0.39 3.91 -5.88
N CYS A 69 -0.47 3.70 -4.88
CA CYS A 69 -1.89 3.60 -5.11
C CYS A 69 -2.56 4.95 -5.36
N ALA A 70 -2.03 6.05 -4.84
CA ALA A 70 -2.59 7.37 -5.09
C ALA A 70 -2.36 7.71 -6.55
N GLU A 71 -1.12 7.52 -7.02
CA GLU A 71 -0.73 7.69 -8.41
C GLU A 71 -1.57 6.81 -9.34
N MET A 72 -1.80 5.54 -8.99
CA MET A 72 -2.63 4.63 -9.78
C MET A 72 -4.10 5.07 -9.85
N LEU A 73 -4.61 5.69 -8.80
CA LEU A 73 -5.98 6.23 -8.74
C LEU A 73 -6.10 7.63 -9.34
N GLY A 74 -5.00 8.25 -9.76
CA GLY A 74 -4.97 9.64 -10.24
C GLY A 74 -5.12 10.68 -9.13
N GLU A 75 -4.87 10.30 -7.89
CA GLU A 75 -4.88 11.17 -6.71
C GLU A 75 -3.45 11.66 -6.38
N ASN A 76 -3.33 12.74 -5.59
CA ASN A 76 -2.03 13.26 -5.15
C ASN A 76 -1.68 12.66 -3.77
N PRO A 77 -0.57 11.90 -3.63
CA PRO A 77 -0.16 11.32 -2.35
C PRO A 77 0.45 12.33 -1.36
N ASN A 78 0.59 13.60 -1.74
CA ASN A 78 1.15 14.70 -0.94
C ASN A 78 0.11 15.78 -0.61
N ALA A 79 -1.17 15.49 -0.80
CA ALA A 79 -2.26 16.41 -0.48
C ALA A 79 -3.45 15.64 0.07
N GLU A 80 -4.22 16.28 0.95
CA GLU A 80 -5.51 15.78 1.44
C GLU A 80 -6.36 15.16 0.31
N PRO A 81 -6.80 13.90 0.46
CA PRO A 81 -6.80 13.12 1.72
C PRO A 81 -5.52 12.32 2.03
N TRP A 82 -4.50 12.24 1.17
CA TRP A 82 -3.23 11.56 1.48
C TRP A 82 -2.09 12.56 1.61
N ASN A 83 -1.61 12.72 2.86
CA ASN A 83 -0.61 13.66 3.40
C ASN A 83 -1.08 15.09 3.63
#